data_AF-A0A7J4G532-F1
#
_entry.id   AF-A0A7J4G532-F1
#
_cell.length_a   1.000
_cell.length_b   1.000
_cell.length_c   1.000
_cell.angle_alpha   90.00
_cell.angle_beta   90.00
_cell.angle_gamma   90.00
#
_symmetry.space_group_name_H-M   'P 1'
#
loop_
_entity.id
_entity.type
_entity.pdbx_description
1 polymer ?
#
loop_
_entity_poly.entity_id
_entity_poly.type
_entity_poly.pdbx_seq_one_letter_code
_entity_poly.pdbx_strand_id
1 'polypeptide(L)'
;MRLFEMFPMSKKEKKKIIIKENQRKGKIAEDMVRMKYLLRGYEVERTGKGHDFRVRRRDLFTGKVIESKVIEIKSGKAKLSKLQQKIKKRKKNYKVERVEPFFY
;
A
#
# COMPACT_ATOMS: atom_id res chain seq x y z
N MET A 1 -22.53 -6.08 4.86
CA MET A 1 -23.75 -5.37 4.45
C MET A 1 -23.40 -3.90 4.34
N ARG A 2 -23.53 -3.30 3.16
CA ARG A 2 -23.14 -1.89 2.93
C ARG A 2 -24.32 -0.98 3.26
N LEU A 3 -24.05 0.21 3.80
CA LEU A 3 -25.09 1.15 4.27
C LEU A 3 -26.18 1.47 3.21
N PHE A 4 -25.82 1.38 1.92
CA PHE A 4 -26.73 1.63 0.80
C PHE A 4 -27.60 0.47 0.37
N GLU A 5 -27.38 -0.72 0.93
CA GLU A 5 -28.28 -1.86 0.80
C GLU A 5 -29.49 -1.71 1.73
N MET A 6 -29.38 -0.84 2.76
CA MET A 6 -30.41 -0.62 3.77
C MET A 6 -31.32 0.58 3.50
N PHE A 7 -30.86 1.59 2.75
CA PHE A 7 -31.61 2.83 2.52
C PHE A 7 -31.42 3.35 1.08
N PRO A 8 -32.48 3.91 0.47
CA PRO A 8 -32.37 4.53 -0.85
C PRO A 8 -31.47 5.77 -0.77
N MET A 9 -30.33 5.71 -1.46
CA MET A 9 -29.36 6.81 -1.57
C MET A 9 -29.17 7.25 -3.02
N SER A 10 -28.83 8.52 -3.21
CA SER A 10 -28.47 9.06 -4.52
C SER A 10 -27.16 8.44 -5.05
N LYS A 11 -26.98 8.46 -6.38
CA LYS A 11 -25.73 7.99 -7.02
C LYS A 11 -24.50 8.72 -6.47
N LYS A 12 -24.64 10.01 -6.12
CA LYS A 12 -23.56 10.86 -5.60
C LYS A 12 -23.12 10.43 -4.20
N GLU A 13 -24.07 10.13 -3.32
CA GLU A 13 -23.81 9.67 -1.95
C GLU A 13 -23.17 8.28 -1.94
N LYS A 14 -23.72 7.35 -2.75
CA LYS A 14 -23.13 6.02 -2.93
C LYS A 14 -21.67 6.10 -3.37
N LYS A 15 -21.36 6.96 -4.36
CA LYS A 15 -19.99 7.19 -4.82
C LYS A 15 -19.09 7.73 -3.70
N LYS A 16 -19.57 8.69 -2.90
CA LYS A 16 -18.81 9.27 -1.78
C LYS A 16 -18.47 8.21 -0.72
N ILE A 17 -19.43 7.35 -0.37
CA ILE A 17 -19.23 6.25 0.59
C ILE A 17 -18.18 5.26 0.06
N ILE A 18 -18.34 4.78 -1.17
CA ILE A 18 -17.41 3.83 -1.79
C ILE A 18 -15.98 4.40 -1.84
N ILE A 19 -15.82 5.69 -2.18
CA ILE A 19 -14.50 6.33 -2.18
C ILE A 19 -13.89 6.35 -0.78
N LYS A 20 -14.67 6.72 0.24
CA LYS A 20 -14.20 6.72 1.63
C LYS A 20 -13.81 5.32 2.11
N GLU A 21 -14.62 4.30 1.80
CA GLU A 21 -14.31 2.89 2.13
C GLU A 21 -13.01 2.45 1.45
N ASN A 22 -12.83 2.76 0.16
CA ASN A 22 -11.61 2.43 -0.56
C ASN A 22 -10.37 3.15 0.01
N GLN A 23 -10.50 4.41 0.42
CA GLN A 23 -9.44 5.16 1.07
C GLN A 23 -9.07 4.54 2.42
N ARG A 24 -10.06 4.17 3.24
CA ARG A 24 -9.84 3.52 4.53
C ARG A 24 -9.18 2.15 4.38
N LYS A 25 -9.64 1.35 3.42
CA LYS A 25 -9.03 0.06 3.05
C LYS A 25 -7.58 0.23 2.61
N GLY A 26 -7.30 1.24 1.78
CA GLY A 26 -5.95 1.57 1.32
C GLY A 26 -5.03 1.90 2.49
N LYS A 27 -5.48 2.79 3.39
CA LYS A 27 -4.71 3.19 4.59
C LYS A 27 -4.39 1.99 5.48
N ILE A 28 -5.37 1.13 5.75
CA ILE A 28 -5.14 -0.08 6.59
C ILE A 28 -4.16 -1.03 5.91
N ALA A 29 -4.27 -1.23 4.60
CA ALA A 29 -3.30 -2.05 3.86
C ALA A 29 -1.87 -1.46 3.94
N GLU A 30 -1.72 -0.13 3.85
CA GLU A 30 -0.44 0.54 4.05
C GLU A 30 0.13 0.32 5.46
N ASP A 31 -0.70 0.49 6.49
CA ASP A 31 -0.30 0.31 7.89
C ASP A 31 0.11 -1.14 8.18
N MET A 32 -0.64 -2.12 7.68
CA MET A 32 -0.30 -3.55 7.80
C MET A 32 1.06 -3.89 7.19
N VAL A 33 1.34 -3.40 5.97
CA VAL A 33 2.61 -3.65 5.30
C VAL A 33 3.75 -2.92 6.00
N ARG A 34 3.53 -1.68 6.45
CA ARG A 34 4.50 -0.94 7.25
C ARG A 34 4.89 -1.73 8.50
N MET A 35 3.92 -2.19 9.28
CA MET A 35 4.18 -2.99 10.49
C MET A 35 4.90 -4.29 10.16
N LYS A 36 4.49 -5.01 9.12
CA LYS A 36 5.17 -6.23 8.64
C LYS A 36 6.66 -6.00 8.38
N TYR A 37 7.03 -4.88 7.76
CA TYR A 37 8.44 -4.57 7.48
C TYR A 37 9.21 -4.11 8.72
N LEU A 38 8.62 -3.26 9.56
CA LEU A 38 9.23 -2.85 10.84
C LEU A 38 9.52 -4.07 11.73
N LEU A 39 8.56 -4.98 11.90
CA LEU A 39 8.71 -6.21 12.70
C LEU A 39 9.77 -7.16 12.13
N ARG A 40 10.10 -7.04 10.84
CA ARG A 40 11.18 -7.81 10.18
C ARG A 40 12.53 -7.12 10.25
N GLY A 41 12.65 -6.03 11.02
CA GLY A 41 13.89 -5.27 11.18
C GLY A 41 14.22 -4.37 10.00
N TYR A 42 13.24 -3.95 9.19
CA TYR A 42 13.45 -2.94 8.16
C TYR A 42 13.13 -1.55 8.67
N GLU A 43 13.92 -0.57 8.27
CA GLU A 43 13.56 0.84 8.25
C GLU A 43 12.53 1.07 7.14
N VAL A 44 11.43 1.78 7.44
CA VAL A 44 10.36 2.06 6.47
C VAL A 44 10.20 3.57 6.28
N GLU A 45 10.45 4.04 5.06
CA GLU A 45 10.33 5.44 4.65
C GLU A 45 9.14 5.58 3.69
N ARG A 46 8.17 6.47 3.99
CA ARG A 46 7.09 6.79 3.05
C ARG A 46 7.64 7.56 1.86
N THR A 47 7.19 7.21 0.67
CA THR A 47 7.57 7.87 -0.58
C THR A 47 6.35 8.49 -1.25
N GLY A 48 6.53 9.59 -1.96
CA GLY A 48 5.41 10.31 -2.59
C GLY A 48 5.19 10.03 -4.07
N LYS A 49 6.12 9.35 -4.77
CA LYS A 49 6.05 9.20 -6.23
C LYS A 49 6.28 7.76 -6.70
N GLY A 50 5.18 7.13 -7.11
CA GLY A 50 5.15 5.88 -7.88
C GLY A 50 5.47 4.59 -7.12
N HIS A 51 5.61 4.71 -5.80
CA HIS A 51 5.66 3.67 -4.80
C HIS A 51 5.23 4.29 -3.47
N ASP A 52 4.77 3.47 -2.53
CA ASP A 52 4.26 3.93 -1.23
C ASP A 52 5.39 3.99 -0.20
N PHE A 53 6.32 3.03 -0.25
CA PHE A 53 7.41 2.94 0.70
C PHE A 53 8.74 2.58 0.05
N ARG A 54 9.82 3.05 0.67
CA ARG A 54 11.15 2.46 0.55
C ARG A 54 11.49 1.77 1.86
N VAL A 55 11.87 0.50 1.78
CA VAL A 55 12.28 -0.29 2.93
C VAL A 55 13.75 -0.63 2.84
N ARG A 56 14.50 -0.44 3.93
CA ARG A 56 15.93 -0.72 4.01
C ARG A 56 16.22 -1.60 5.21
N ARG A 57 17.11 -2.57 5.07
CA ARG A 57 17.66 -3.33 6.20
C ARG A 57 19.14 -3.04 6.32
N ARG A 58 19.59 -2.82 7.54
CA ARG A 58 21.01 -2.58 7.86
C ARG A 58 21.61 -3.78 8.54
N ASP A 59 22.89 -3.99 8.29
CA ASP A 59 23.72 -4.85 9.11
C ASP A 59 23.93 -4.19 10.48
N LEU A 60 23.69 -4.92 11.56
CA LEU A 60 23.72 -4.36 12.92
C LEU A 60 25.12 -4.04 13.42
N PHE A 61 26.16 -4.67 12.87
CA PHE A 61 27.54 -4.46 13.28
C PHE A 61 28.20 -3.31 12.53
N THR A 62 27.91 -3.18 11.23
CA THR A 62 28.55 -2.18 10.35
C THR A 62 27.66 -0.98 10.02
N GLY A 63 26.36 -1.06 10.31
CA GLY A 63 25.38 -0.01 9.98
C GLY A 63 25.10 0.14 8.47
N LYS A 64 25.74 -0.67 7.62
CA LYS A 64 25.61 -0.59 6.16
C LYS A 64 24.27 -1.15 5.70
N VAL A 65 23.67 -0.53 4.69
CA VAL A 65 22.43 -1.03 4.07
C VAL A 65 22.75 -2.29 3.27
N ILE A 66 22.26 -3.44 3.75
CA ILE A 66 22.43 -4.73 3.09
C ILE A 66 21.28 -5.06 2.14
N GLU A 67 20.12 -4.43 2.34
CA GLU A 67 18.96 -4.65 1.49
C GLU A 67 18.15 -3.37 1.33
N SER A 68 17.67 -3.11 0.11
CA SER A 68 16.83 -1.95 -0.19
C SER A 68 15.77 -2.34 -1.22
N LYS A 69 14.50 -2.16 -0.87
CA LYS A 69 13.36 -2.44 -1.75
C LYS A 69 12.46 -1.23 -1.85
N VAL A 70 11.83 -1.10 -3.01
CA VAL A 70 10.77 -0.13 -3.25
C VAL A 70 9.46 -0.89 -3.27
N ILE A 71 8.54 -0.54 -2.38
CA ILE A 71 7.29 -1.27 -2.13
C ILE A 71 6.11 -0.42 -2.61
N GLU A 72 5.29 -1.04 -3.44
CA GLU A 72 3.98 -0.54 -3.85
C GLU A 72 2.91 -1.48 -3.31
N ILE A 73 1.85 -0.91 -2.73
CA ILE A 73 0.81 -1.63 -2.02
C ILE A 73 -0.48 -1.54 -2.82
N LYS A 74 -1.13 -2.68 -2.99
CA LYS A 74 -2.45 -2.74 -3.62
C LYS A 74 -3.40 -3.56 -2.76
N SER A 75 -4.53 -2.96 -2.42
CA SER A 75 -5.61 -3.68 -1.76
C SER A 75 -6.35 -4.57 -2.77
N GLY A 76 -6.37 -5.88 -2.55
CA GLY A 76 -7.01 -6.86 -3.43
C GLY A 76 -6.49 -6.83 -4.88
N LYS A 77 -7.42 -6.84 -5.85
CA LYS A 77 -7.13 -6.89 -7.30
C LYS A 77 -6.83 -5.53 -7.96
N ALA A 78 -6.54 -4.49 -7.17
CA ALA A 78 -6.27 -3.16 -7.72
C ALA A 78 -5.09 -3.18 -8.72
N LYS A 79 -5.27 -2.54 -9.88
CA LYS A 79 -4.27 -2.47 -10.95
C LYS A 79 -3.21 -1.40 -10.66
N LEU A 80 -2.01 -1.59 -11.19
CA LEU A 80 -0.97 -0.55 -11.17
C LEU A 80 -1.31 0.57 -12.15
N SER A 81 -1.06 1.81 -11.75
CA SER A 81 -1.14 2.96 -12.66
C SER A 81 -0.05 2.89 -13.74
N LYS A 82 -0.22 3.63 -14.86
CA LYS A 82 0.79 3.69 -15.93
C LYS A 82 2.18 4.11 -15.41
N LEU A 83 2.22 5.06 -14.47
CA LEU A 83 3.46 5.51 -13.82
C LEU A 83 4.11 4.39 -12.99
N GLN A 84 3.33 3.68 -12.18
CA GLN A 84 3.81 2.57 -11.36
C GLN A 84 4.35 1.42 -12.21
N GLN A 85 3.68 1.11 -13.34
CA GLN A 85 4.17 0.11 -14.30
C GLN A 85 5.53 0.53 -14.92
N LYS A 86 5.68 1.80 -15.30
CA LYS A 86 6.97 2.31 -15.81
C LYS A 86 8.08 2.21 -14.77
N ILE A 87 7.79 2.57 -13.52
CA ILE A 87 8.76 2.50 -12.43
C ILE A 87 9.13 1.06 -12.09
N LYS A 88 8.15 0.15 -12.07
CA LYS A 88 8.38 -1.28 -11.90
C LYS A 88 9.35 -1.83 -12.94
N LYS A 89 9.22 -1.42 -14.21
CA LYS A 89 10.15 -1.80 -15.27
C LYS A 89 11.56 -1.22 -15.07
N ARG A 90 11.66 0.02 -14.57
CA ARG A 90 12.94 0.71 -14.39
C ARG A 90 13.72 0.26 -13.15
N LYS A 91 13.03 -0.09 -12.06
CA LYS A 91 13.64 -0.44 -10.76
C LYS A 91 13.61 -1.95 -10.54
N LYS A 92 14.78 -2.59 -10.58
CA LYS A 92 14.92 -4.04 -10.32
C LYS A 92 14.45 -4.45 -8.92
N ASN A 93 14.50 -3.55 -7.94
CA ASN A 93 14.09 -3.79 -6.55
C ASN A 93 12.63 -3.37 -6.26
N TYR A 94 11.79 -3.22 -7.29
CA TYR A 94 10.39 -2.85 -7.15
C TYR A 94 9.54 -4.08 -6.81
N LYS A 95 8.82 -4.03 -5.69
CA LYS A 95 7.94 -5.10 -5.23
C LYS A 95 6.51 -4.59 -5.05
N VAL A 96 5.56 -5.37 -5.53
CA VAL A 96 4.14 -5.12 -5.29
C VAL A 96 3.65 -6.06 -4.20
N GLU A 97 3.20 -5.51 -3.08
CA GLU A 97 2.56 -6.26 -2.00
C GLU A 97 1.04 -6.13 -2.16
N ARG A 98 0.37 -7.27 -2.36
CA ARG A 98 -1.09 -7.33 -2.41
C ARG A 98 -1.59 -7.79 -1.06
N VAL A 99 -2.42 -6.97 -0.42
CA VAL A 99 -2.99 -7.27 0.90
C VAL A 99 -4.49 -7.15 0.83
N GLU A 100 -5.19 -8.04 1.51
CA GLU A 100 -6.63 -7.96 1.71
C GLU A 100 -6.89 -7.71 3.19
N PRO A 101 -7.14 -6.46 3.60
CA PRO A 101 -7.60 -6.17 4.95
C PRO A 101 -8.95 -6.84 5.17
N PHE A 102 -9.02 -7.71 6.19
CA PHE A 102 -10.27 -8.36 6.61
C PHE A 102 -11.27 -7.34 7.18
N PHE A 103 -10.77 -6.30 7.86
CA PHE A 103 -11.57 -5.22 8.45
C PHE A 103 -11.09 -3.87 7.92
N TYR A 104 -12.03 -3.02 7.48
CA TYR A 104 -11.78 -1.64 7.03
C TYR A 104 -13.03 -0.77 7.08
#